data_AF-X1K589-F1
#
_entry.id   AF-X1K589-F1
#
_cell.length_a   1.000
_cell.length_b   1.000
_cell.length_c   1.000
_cell.angle_alpha   90.00
_cell.angle_beta   90.00
_cell.angle_gamma   90.00
#
_symmetry.space_group_name_H-M   'P 1'
#
loop_
_entity.id
_entity.type
_entity.pdbx_description
1 polymer ?
#
loop_
_entity_poly.entity_id
_entity_poly.type
_entity_poly.pdbx_seq_one_letter_code
_entity_poly.pdbx_strand_id
1 'polypeptide(L)' 'AILGGEVFIIGSGLTRFASLASIAAVVSTYGILVPLTIVYGFPIEYLLYALIGTIIIIVMHRGNIRRLMSGRERRLGDKA' A
#
# COMPACT_ATOMS: atom_id res chain seq x y z
N ALA A 1 2.49 8.21 -6.89
CA ALA A 1 1.03 7.98 -6.97
C ALA A 1 0.67 6.97 -8.07
N ILE A 2 1.12 7.17 -9.32
CA ILE A 2 0.81 6.29 -10.47
C ILE A 2 1.14 4.83 -10.15
N LEU A 3 2.39 4.53 -9.78
CA LEU A 3 2.82 3.16 -9.48
C LEU A 3 2.02 2.50 -8.34
N GLY A 4 1.72 3.25 -7.27
CA GLY A 4 0.86 2.75 -6.21
C GLY A 4 -0.55 2.41 -6.71
N GLY A 5 -1.10 3.23 -7.62
CA GLY A 5 -2.37 2.96 -8.28
C GLY A 5 -2.33 1.68 -9.13
N GLU A 6 -1.27 1.45 -9.89
CA GLU A 6 -1.09 0.24 -10.69
C GLU A 6 -1.00 -1.01 -9.80
N VAL A 7 -0.17 -0.95 -8.75
CA VAL A 7 -0.05 -2.03 -7.76
C VAL A 7 -1.39 -2.30 -7.08
N PHE A 8 -2.17 -1.26 -6.78
CA PHE A 8 -3.50 -1.42 -6.22
C PHE A 8 -4.46 -2.11 -7.19
N ILE A 9 -4.55 -1.65 -8.45
CA ILE A 9 -5.47 -2.22 -9.45
C ILE A 9 -5.12 -3.68 -9.71
N ILE A 10 -3.85 -3.97 -9.96
CA ILE A 10 -3.39 -5.34 -10.24
C ILE A 10 -3.56 -6.22 -9.00
N GLY A 11 -3.11 -5.74 -7.83
CA GLY A 11 -3.19 -6.50 -6.58
C GLY A 11 -4.62 -6.79 -6.16
N SER A 12 -5.52 -5.82 -6.28
CA SER A 12 -6.94 -6.00 -5.94
C SER A 12 -7.66 -6.90 -6.94
N GLY A 13 -7.33 -6.84 -8.23
CA GLY A 13 -7.85 -7.75 -9.25
C GLY A 13 -7.41 -9.19 -9.04
N LEU A 14 -6.12 -9.42 -8.76
CA LEU A 14 -5.56 -10.78 -8.60
C LEU A 14 -5.98 -11.44 -7.29
N THR A 15 -5.93 -10.70 -6.18
CA THR A 15 -6.16 -11.26 -4.84
C THR A 15 -7.60 -11.15 -4.39
N ARG A 16 -8.38 -10.28 -5.04
CA ARG A 16 -9.70 -9.83 -4.60
C ARG A 16 -9.69 -9.25 -3.18
N PHE A 17 -8.54 -8.82 -2.64
CA PHE A 17 -8.46 -8.15 -1.34
C PHE A 17 -8.02 -6.69 -1.53
N ALA A 18 -8.94 -5.76 -1.31
CA ALA A 18 -8.63 -4.32 -1.38
C ALA A 18 -7.58 -3.92 -0.35
N SER A 19 -7.69 -4.44 0.88
CA SER A 19 -6.76 -4.11 1.97
C SER A 19 -5.34 -4.57 1.69
N LEU A 20 -5.16 -5.77 1.13
CA LEU A 20 -3.85 -6.26 0.73
C LEU A 20 -3.26 -5.39 -0.39
N ALA A 21 -4.07 -5.05 -1.39
CA ALA A 21 -3.66 -4.20 -2.49
C ALA A 21 -3.26 -2.79 -2.04
N SER A 22 -4.01 -2.18 -1.11
CA SER A 22 -3.69 -0.84 -0.56
C SER A 22 -2.37 -0.85 0.21
N ILE A 23 -2.11 -1.87 1.02
CA ILE A 23 -0.85 -1.99 1.77
C ILE A 23 0.32 -2.19 0.80
N ALA A 24 0.17 -3.07 -0.19
CA ALA A 24 1.20 -3.27 -1.21
C ALA A 24 1.50 -1.98 -1.98
N ALA A 25 0.46 -1.23 -2.39
CA ALA A 25 0.60 0.02 -3.12
C ALA A 25 1.45 1.07 -2.39
N VAL A 26 1.21 1.26 -1.08
CA VAL A 26 1.95 2.25 -0.30
C VAL A 26 3.39 1.80 -0.01
N VAL A 27 3.59 0.51 0.28
CA VAL A 27 4.93 -0.06 0.50
C VAL A 27 5.77 0.01 -0.77
N SER A 28 5.21 -0.34 -1.94
CA SER A 28 5.90 -0.23 -3.22
C SER A 28 6.22 1.23 -3.59
N THR A 29 5.30 2.16 -3.31
CA THR A 29 5.53 3.59 -3.55
C THR A 29 6.71 4.10 -2.71
N TYR A 30 6.73 3.78 -1.42
CA TYR A 30 7.85 4.15 -0.54
C TYR A 30 9.16 3.47 -0.96
N GLY A 31 9.10 2.18 -1.28
CA GLY A 31 10.26 1.37 -1.68
C GLY A 31 10.97 1.88 -2.94
N ILE A 32 10.25 2.51 -3.87
CA ILE A 32 10.85 3.16 -5.06
C ILE A 32 11.38 4.55 -4.76
N LEU A 33 10.73 5.26 -3.84
CA LEU A 33 11.15 6.62 -3.49
C LEU A 33 12.50 6.62 -2.76
N VAL A 34 12.83 5.57 -2.00
CA VAL A 34 14.13 5.40 -1.33
C VAL A 34 15.31 5.42 -2.32
N PRO A 35 15.42 4.50 -3.30
CA PRO A 35 16.52 4.53 -4.27
C PRO A 35 16.48 5.77 -5.14
N LEU A 36 15.30 6.33 -5.45
CA LEU A 36 15.21 7.58 -6.20
C LEU A 36 15.86 8.74 -5.43
N THR A 37 15.62 8.80 -4.12
CA THR A 37 16.24 9.79 -3.21
C THR A 37 17.75 9.59 -3.14
N ILE A 38 18.22 8.35 -2.97
CA ILE A 38 19.64 8.04 -2.78
C ILE A 38 20.45 8.22 -4.07
N VAL A 39 19.94 7.75 -5.21
CA VAL A 39 20.69 7.70 -6.48
C VAL A 39 20.55 9.00 -7.26
N TYR A 40 19.36 9.61 -7.25
CA TYR A 40 19.05 10.78 -8.07
C TYR A 40 18.94 12.08 -7.26
N GLY A 41 19.20 12.04 -5.95
CA GLY A 41 19.15 13.22 -5.09
C GLY A 41 17.77 13.84 -4.97
N PHE A 42 16.71 13.02 -5.07
CA PHE A 42 15.34 13.50 -4.91
C PHE A 42 15.15 14.17 -3.53
N PRO A 43 14.30 15.21 -3.41
CA PRO A 43 14.13 15.92 -2.14
C PRO A 43 13.63 15.00 -1.02
N ILE A 44 14.31 15.04 0.13
CA ILE A 44 14.03 14.17 1.29
C ILE A 44 12.65 14.41 1.89
N GLU A 45 12.09 15.60 1.68
CA GLU A 45 10.74 16.00 2.10
C GLU A 45 9.68 15.06 1.50
N TYR A 46 9.85 14.64 0.25
CA TYR A 46 8.95 13.68 -0.38
C TYR A 46 9.07 12.30 0.27
N LEU A 47 10.29 11.89 0.65
CA LEU A 47 10.51 10.62 1.33
C LEU A 47 9.85 10.61 2.71
N LEU A 48 10.00 11.68 3.48
CA LEU A 48 9.35 11.85 4.78
C LEU A 48 7.82 11.88 4.64
N TYR A 49 7.30 12.63 3.67
CA TYR A 49 5.87 12.68 3.40
C TYR A 49 5.30 11.29 3.06
N ALA A 50 5.98 10.54 2.19
CA ALA A 50 5.58 9.19 1.82
C ALA A 50 5.69 8.21 3.00
N LEU A 51 6.69 8.36 3.87
CA LEU A 51 6.85 7.55 5.08
C LEU A 51 5.67 7.76 6.03
N ILE A 52 5.34 9.02 6.34
CA ILE A 52 4.22 9.38 7.22
C ILE A 52 2.90 8.84 6.64
N GLY A 53 2.65 9.06 5.35
CA GLY A 53 1.47 8.52 4.68
C GLY A 53 1.39 6.99 4.74
N THR A 54 2.51 6.30 4.52
CA THR A 54 2.60 4.84 4.61
C THR A 54 2.26 4.34 6.01
N ILE A 55 2.83 4.96 7.04
CA ILE A 55 2.56 4.60 8.45
C ILE A 55 1.08 4.79 8.77
N ILE A 56 0.49 5.94 8.42
CA ILE A 56 -0.93 6.23 8.65
C ILE A 56 -1.80 5.16 8.00
N ILE A 57 -1.55 4.84 6.72
CA ILE A 57 -2.34 3.86 5.98
C ILE A 57 -2.23 2.47 6.60
N ILE A 58 -1.04 2.04 7.02
CA ILE A 58 -0.84 0.77 7.72
C ILE A 58 -1.62 0.73 9.04
N VAL A 59 -1.56 1.80 9.84
CA VAL A 59 -2.27 1.90 11.12
C VAL A 59 -3.79 1.87 10.92
N MET A 60 -4.30 2.54 9.89
CA MET A 60 -5.72 2.49 9.52
C MET A 60 -6.13 1.07 9.11
N HIS A 61 -5.26 0.32 8.44
CA HIS A 61 -5.53 -1.05 8.01
C HIS A 61 -5.26 -2.12 9.06
N ARG A 62 -4.82 -1.79 10.29
CA ARG A 62 -4.51 -2.80 11.33
C ARG A 62 -5.59 -3.86 11.55
N GLY A 63 -6.86 -3.45 11.48
CA GLY A 63 -8.00 -4.36 11.62
C GLY A 63 -8.15 -5.31 10.43
N ASN A 64 -7.96 -4.78 9.23
CA ASN A 64 -7.94 -5.54 7.98
C ASN A 64 -6.77 -6.52 7.93
N ILE A 65 -5.58 -6.10 8.39
CA ILE A 65 -4.40 -6.96 8.50
C ILE A 65 -4.70 -8.15 9.42
N ARG A 66 -5.28 -7.89 10.60
CA ARG A 66 -5.68 -8.97 11.51
C ARG A 66 -6.68 -9.93 10.86
N ARG A 67 -7.66 -9.42 10.10
CA ARG A 67 -8.62 -10.25 9.38
C ARG A 67 -7.96 -11.05 8.26
N LEU A 68 -7.07 -10.44 7.47
CA LEU A 68 -6.27 -11.07 6.41
C LEU A 68 -5.47 -12.26 6.98
N MET A 69 -4.70 -12.03 8.06
CA MET A 69 -3.91 -13.09 8.71
C MET A 69 -4.79 -14.23 9.25
N SER A 70 -6.02 -13.93 9.67
CA SER A 70 -6.97 -14.94 10.14
C SER A 70 -7.87 -15.52 9.04
N GLY A 71 -7.66 -15.15 7.76
CA GLY A 71 -8.49 -15.61 6.64
C GLY A 71 -9.94 -15.10 6.63
N ARG A 72 -10.25 -14.05 7.40
CA ARG A 72 -11.61 -13.49 7.59
C ARG A 72 -11.81 -12.13 6.92
N GLU A 73 -10.87 -11.69 6.10
CA GLU A 73 -11.03 -10.46 5.34
C GLU A 73 -12.05 -10.66 4.22
N ARG A 74 -12.88 -9.64 3.98
CA ARG A 74 -13.88 -9.65 2.90
C ARG A 74 -13.19 -9.55 1.54
N ARG A 75 -13.64 -10.35 0.58
CA ARG A 75 -13.17 -10.22 -0.80
C ARG A 75 -14.01 -9.18 -1.56
N LEU A 76 -13.38 -8.53 -2.52
CA LEU A 76 -14.03 -7.64 -3.47
C LEU A 76 -15.04 -8.42 -4.30
N GLY A 77 -16.30 -7.99 -4.21
CA GLY A 77 -17.43 -8.63 -4.88
C GLY A 77 -18.18 -9.65 -4.03
N ASP A 78 -17.78 -9.89 -2.78
CA ASP A 78 -18.63 -10.62 -1.83
C ASP A 78 -19.89 -9.77 -1.56
N LYS A 79 -21.06 -10.39 -1.66
CA LYS A 79 -22.33 -9.71 -1.32
C LYS A 79 -22.34 -9.40 0.18
N ALA A 80 -22.76 -8.18 0.52
CA ALA A 80 -22.87 -7.69 1.90
C ALA A 80 -23.91 -8.47 2.70
#